data_AF-A0A2R8C698-F1
#
_entry.id   AF-A0A2R8C698-F1
#
_cell.length_a   1.000
_cell.length_b   1.000
_cell.length_c   1.000
_cell.angle_alpha   90.00
_cell.angle_beta   90.00
_cell.angle_gamma   90.00
#
_symmetry.space_group_name_H-M   'P 1'
#
loop_
_entity.id
_entity.type
_entity.pdbx_description
1 polymer ?
#
loop_
_entity_poly.entity_id
_entity_poly.type
_entity_poly.pdbx_seq_one_letter_code
_entity_poly.pdbx_strand_id
1 'polypeptide(L)' 'MAHNDWILDVLADLKTFASANGLGKLAEQLDDTTLVAAAEIASQKEEARTRSNGEHSQFGSSAGGVGRYQRA' A
#
# COMPACT_ATOMS: atom_id res chain seq x y z
N MET A 1 11.65 -2.39 1.18
CA MET A 1 10.78 -2.50 2.36
C MET A 1 9.85 -1.30 2.30
N ALA A 2 8.52 -1.49 2.38
CA ALA A 2 7.66 -0.32 2.45
C ALA A 2 7.90 0.38 3.80
N HIS A 3 7.77 1.71 3.82
CA HIS A 3 8.08 2.53 4.99
C HIS A 3 7.36 2.08 6.28
N ASN A 4 6.25 1.36 6.15
CA ASN A 4 5.39 0.97 7.26
C ASN A 4 5.54 -0.51 7.68
N ASP A 5 6.34 -1.34 6.99
CA ASP A 5 6.40 -2.77 7.29
C ASP A 5 7.01 -3.08 8.67
N TRP A 6 7.86 -2.17 9.19
CA TRP A 6 8.52 -2.31 10.49
C TRP A 6 7.54 -2.37 11.67
N ILE A 7 6.33 -1.81 11.53
CA ILE A 7 5.35 -1.81 12.62
C ILE A 7 4.86 -3.22 12.93
N LEU A 8 4.84 -4.13 11.94
CA LEU A 8 4.41 -5.51 12.14
C LEU A 8 5.37 -6.27 13.04
N ASP A 9 6.67 -6.01 12.90
CA ASP A 9 7.69 -6.59 13.78
C ASP A 9 7.54 -6.06 15.21
N VAL A 10 7.31 -4.76 15.37
CA VAL A 10 7.07 -4.15 16.71
C VAL A 10 5.80 -4.70 17.35
N LEU A 11 4.72 -4.88 16.60
CA LEU A 11 3.48 -5.47 17.12
C LEU A 11 3.68 -6.93 17.56
N ALA A 12 4.49 -7.70 16.83
CA ALA A 12 4.85 -9.06 17.22
C ALA A 12 5.66 -9.09 18.54
N ASP A 13 6.61 -8.18 18.70
CA ASP A 13 7.38 -8.04 19.94
C ASP A 13 6.50 -7.67 21.12
N LEU A 14 5.59 -6.70 20.93
CA LEU A 14 4.65 -6.27 21.97
C LEU A 14 3.68 -7.39 22.36
N LYS A 15 3.20 -8.18 21.40
CA LYS A 15 2.33 -9.33 21.67
C LYS A 15 3.07 -10.38 22.49
N THR A 16 4.32 -10.65 22.13
CA THR A 16 5.19 -11.60 22.86
C THR A 16 5.39 -11.12 24.30
N PHE A 17 5.69 -9.84 24.49
CA PHE A 17 5.80 -9.23 25.82
C PHE A 17 4.48 -9.36 26.61
N ALA A 18 3.35 -9.00 26.01
CA ALA A 18 2.04 -9.08 26.67
C ALA A 18 1.72 -10.52 27.12
N SER A 19 1.97 -11.49 26.25
CA SER A 19 1.76 -12.92 26.52
C SER A 19 2.66 -13.42 27.65
N ALA A 20 3.95 -13.07 27.61
CA ALA A 20 4.93 -13.46 28.63
C ALA A 20 4.62 -12.87 30.02
N ASN A 21 3.90 -11.75 30.07
CA ASN A 21 3.54 -11.06 31.31
C ASN A 21 2.09 -11.30 31.76
N GLY A 22 1.38 -12.26 31.16
CA GLY A 22 0.00 -12.58 31.52
C GLY A 22 -1.03 -11.50 31.17
N LEU A 23 -0.67 -10.55 30.30
CA LEU A 23 -1.53 -9.49 29.81
C LEU A 23 -2.40 -9.97 28.63
N GLY A 24 -3.19 -11.03 28.85
CA GLY A 24 -3.91 -11.73 27.78
C GLY A 24 -4.81 -10.84 26.92
N LYS A 25 -5.57 -9.93 27.55
CA LYS A 25 -6.42 -8.96 26.82
C LYS A 25 -5.60 -8.03 25.92
N LEU A 26 -4.41 -7.63 26.36
CA LEU A 26 -3.53 -6.79 25.55
C LEU A 26 -2.98 -7.58 24.36
N ALA A 27 -2.61 -8.85 24.56
CA ALA A 27 -2.16 -9.71 23.48
C ALA A 27 -3.26 -9.93 22.42
N GLU A 28 -4.52 -10.10 22.83
CA GLU A 28 -5.68 -10.19 21.94
C GLU A 28 -5.89 -8.89 21.14
N GLN A 29 -5.85 -7.73 21.80
CA GLN A 29 -5.94 -6.44 21.12
C GLN A 29 -4.79 -6.22 20.12
N LEU A 30 -3.59 -6.70 20.44
CA LEU A 30 -2.44 -6.62 19.54
C LEU A 30 -2.59 -7.53 18.32
N ASP A 31 -3.27 -8.67 18.44
CA ASP A 31 -3.65 -9.50 17.28
C ASP A 31 -4.60 -8.74 16.33
N ASP A 32 -5.67 -8.15 16.86
CA ASP A 32 -6.60 -7.35 16.06
C ASP A 32 -5.90 -6.14 15.40
N THR A 33 -5.03 -5.47 16.16
CA THR A 33 -4.25 -4.33 15.67
C THR A 33 -3.32 -4.75 14.52
N THR A 34 -2.70 -5.93 14.62
CA THR A 34 -1.83 -6.48 13.57
C THR A 34 -2.61 -6.74 12.28
N LEU A 35 -3.84 -7.26 12.38
CA LEU A 35 -4.70 -7.48 11.21
C LEU A 35 -5.06 -6.17 10.50
N VAL A 36 -5.46 -5.14 11.26
CA VAL A 36 -5.81 -3.83 10.70
C VAL A 36 -4.58 -3.19 10.04
N ALA A 37 -3.42 -3.18 10.73
CA ALA A 37 -2.19 -2.62 10.19
C ALA A 37 -1.76 -3.31 8.89
N ALA A 38 -1.82 -4.65 8.85
CA ALA A 38 -1.49 -5.41 7.65
C ALA A 38 -2.41 -5.06 6.46
N ALA A 39 -3.72 -4.92 6.71
CA ALA A 39 -4.69 -4.53 5.69
C ALA A 39 -4.42 -3.13 5.14
N GLU A 40 -4.17 -2.15 6.02
CA GLU A 40 -3.87 -0.77 5.62
C GLU A 40 -2.56 -0.66 4.83
N ILE A 41 -1.52 -1.37 5.26
CA ILE A 41 -0.23 -1.42 4.55
C ILE A 41 -0.41 -2.04 3.15
N ALA A 42 -1.19 -3.11 3.04
CA ALA A 42 -1.49 -3.75 1.76
C ALA A 42 -2.26 -2.80 0.83
N SER A 43 -3.26 -2.08 1.35
CA SER A 43 -4.03 -1.08 0.58
C SER A 43 -3.13 0.04 0.07
N GLN A 44 -2.27 0.61 0.92
CA GLN A 44 -1.33 1.66 0.52
C GLN A 44 -0.34 1.19 -0.55
N LYS A 45 0.13 -0.06 -0.47
CA LYS A 45 0.98 -0.65 -1.51
C LYS A 45 0.25 -0.78 -2.85
N GLU A 46 -1.04 -1.13 -2.82
CA GLU A 46 -1.85 -1.25 -4.03
C GLU A 46 -2.15 0.12 -4.66
N GLU A 47 -2.48 1.12 -3.85
CA GLU A 47 -2.65 2.50 -4.31
C GLU A 47 -1.38 3.05 -4.95
N ALA A 48 -0.22 2.81 -4.33
CA ALA A 48 1.07 3.23 -4.88
C ALA A 48 1.36 2.59 -6.26
N ARG A 49 1.05 1.29 -6.42
CA ARG A 49 1.17 0.58 -7.71
C ARG A 49 0.19 1.09 -8.76
N THR A 50 -1.04 1.40 -8.35
CA THR A 50 -2.07 1.91 -9.27
C THR A 50 -1.70 3.28 -9.81
N ARG A 51 -1.16 4.16 -8.95
CA ARG A 51 -0.68 5.49 -9.36
C ARG A 51 0.50 5.40 -10.34
N SER A 52 1.50 4.56 -10.07
CA SER A 52 2.64 4.41 -10.98
C SER A 52 2.26 3.82 -12.34
N ASN A 53 1.27 2.92 -12.39
CA ASN A 53 0.81 2.32 -13.65
C ASN A 53 -0.05 3.29 -14.48
N GLY A 54 -0.80 4.20 -13.84
CA GLY A 54 -1.59 5.24 -14.52
C GLY A 54 -0.73 6.29 -15.23
N GLU A 55 0.45 6.63 -14.67
CA GLU A 55 1.37 7.60 -15.28
C GLU A 55 2.06 7.06 -16.54
N HIS A 56 2.33 5.74 -16.61
CA HIS A 56 2.98 5.15 -17.78
C HIS A 56 2.03 4.99 -18.99
N SER A 57 0.72 5.07 -18.77
CA SER A 57 -0.28 4.92 -19.84
C SER A 57 -0.66 6.24 -20.53
N GLN A 58 -0.07 7.39 -20.17
CA GLN A 58 -0.35 8.67 -20.81
C GLN A 58 0.55 9.04 -21.99
N PHE A 59 1.62 8.28 -22.27
CA PHE A 59 2.49 8.53 -23.42
C PHE A 59 2.22 7.56 -24.57
N GLY A 60 1.02 7.64 -25.14
CA GLY A 60 0.63 6.73 -26.22
C GLY A 60 -0.60 7.14 -27.02
N SER A 61 -1.10 8.37 -26.86
CA SER A 61 -2.11 8.91 -27.79
C SER A 61 -1.41 9.81 -28.79
N SER A 62 -0.60 9.21 -29.67
CA SER A 62 -0.39 9.77 -31.01
C SER A 62 -1.74 9.72 -31.74
N ALA A 63 -2.63 10.65 -31.40
CA ALA A 63 -3.79 10.97 -32.21
C ALA A 63 -3.23 11.42 -33.57
N GLY A 64 -3.40 10.54 -34.56
CA GLY A 64 -2.85 10.66 -35.89
C GLY A 64 -3.10 12.03 -36.50
N GLY A 65 -2.06 12.55 -37.15
CA GLY A 65 -2.09 13.84 -37.82
C GLY A 65 -3.27 13.96 -38.77
N VAL A 66 -4.07 15.00 -38.57
CA VAL A 66 -5.06 15.42 -39.58
C VAL A 66 -4.33 16.36 -40.53
N GLY A 67 -4.15 15.84 -41.75
CA GLY A 67 -3.40 16.45 -42.83
C GLY A 67 -3.93 17.83 -43.24
N ARG A 68 -2.97 18.72 -43.49
CA ARG A 68 -3.13 19.95 -44.23
C ARG A 68 -3.57 19.61 -45.65
N TYR A 69 -4.62 20.24 -46.16
CA TYR A 69 -4.77 20.48 -47.59
C TYR A 69 -5.15 21.94 -47.83
N GLN A 70 -4.17 22.66 -48.39
CA GLN A 70 -4.37 23.89 -49.13
C GLN A 70 -4.96 23.52 -50.50
N ARG A 71 -5.96 24.26 -50.95
CA ARG A 71 -6.32 24.44 -52.37
C ARG A 71 -6.83 25.88 -52.47
N ALA A 72 -5.99 26.77 -53.00
CA ALA A 72 -5.92 27.18 -54.41
C ALA A 72 -7.00 28.22 -54.70
#